data_AF-A0A822C724-F1
#
_entry.id   AF-A0A822C724-F1
#
_cell.length_a   1.000
_cell.length_b   1.000
_cell.length_c   1.000
_cell.angle_alpha   90.00
_cell.angle_beta   90.00
_cell.angle_gamma   90.00
#
_symmetry.space_group_name_H-M   'P 1'
#
loop_
_entity.id
_entity.type
_entity.pdbx_description
1 polymer ?
#
loop_
_entity_poly.entity_id
_entity_poly.type
_entity_poly.pdbx_seq_one_letter_code
_entity_poly.pdbx_strand_id
1 'polypeptide(L)'
;DDPRLQEYNVPERVQAFIQAAHNEQANGSDVNVFYSTPSCYLYALNKVNRTWSSKIDDFFPYSIAPHVVRTGFYTSRPALKRYERYSNNILQVARQLNAFSNLNMRNSIFPLSEAIGLVQHHDAVSGTERQHVADDYVQRLSQGIDAVLVMMNNAYAKLLPKENQSLPITPHYLCQLSNISECLPIEKQDCFTLTLWNPNFQSVTSFVRVPVTNDYIILDPIGQILPSEVSLNKFDEDIKNN
;
A
#
# COMPACT_ATOMS: atom_id res chain seq x y z
N ASP A 1 1.46 1.44 -28.66
CA ASP A 1 0.05 1.40 -28.21
C ASP A 1 -0.74 2.49 -28.92
N ASP A 2 -1.23 2.20 -30.12
CA ASP A 2 -2.15 3.09 -30.87
C ASP A 2 -3.59 2.64 -30.57
N PRO A 3 -4.41 3.44 -29.88
CA PRO A 3 -5.79 3.08 -29.55
C PRO A 3 -6.71 2.96 -30.78
N ARG A 4 -6.28 3.39 -31.97
CA ARG A 4 -6.99 3.17 -33.24
C ARG A 4 -6.75 1.78 -33.83
N LEU A 5 -5.77 1.05 -33.30
CA LEU A 5 -5.46 -0.33 -33.67
C LEU A 5 -5.98 -1.35 -32.65
N GLN A 6 -6.60 -0.89 -31.55
CA GLN A 6 -7.38 -1.77 -30.69
C GLN A 6 -8.68 -2.14 -31.41
N GLU A 7 -8.80 -3.42 -31.75
CA GLU A 7 -10.08 -4.12 -31.81
C GLU A 7 -11.05 -3.75 -32.94
N TYR A 8 -10.59 -3.23 -34.08
CA TYR A 8 -11.47 -3.25 -35.25
C TYR A 8 -11.79 -4.70 -35.60
N ASN A 9 -13.08 -5.01 -35.69
CA ASN A 9 -13.69 -6.27 -36.13
C ASN A 9 -13.16 -7.59 -35.52
N VAL A 10 -12.62 -7.55 -34.30
CA VAL A 10 -12.13 -8.77 -33.61
C VAL A 10 -13.21 -9.84 -33.47
N PRO A 11 -14.45 -9.53 -33.04
CA PRO A 11 -15.51 -10.53 -32.97
C PRO A 11 -15.78 -11.21 -34.32
N GLU A 12 -15.84 -10.44 -35.40
CA GLU A 12 -16.09 -10.92 -36.75
C GLU A 12 -14.93 -11.78 -37.26
N ARG A 13 -13.68 -11.38 -37.00
CA ARG A 13 -12.49 -12.14 -37.40
C ARG A 13 -12.38 -13.46 -36.64
N VAL A 14 -12.64 -13.46 -35.34
CA VAL A 14 -12.65 -14.68 -34.53
C VAL A 14 -13.80 -15.59 -34.97
N GLN A 15 -14.98 -15.04 -35.26
CA GLN A 15 -16.10 -15.83 -35.78
C GLN A 15 -15.80 -16.41 -37.17
N ALA A 16 -15.17 -15.64 -38.06
CA ALA A 16 -14.73 -16.11 -39.37
C ALA A 16 -13.70 -17.25 -39.24
N PHE A 17 -12.77 -17.14 -38.28
CA PHE A 17 -11.81 -18.21 -37.97
C PHE A 17 -12.50 -19.47 -37.44
N ILE A 18 -13.43 -19.34 -36.49
CA ILE A 18 -14.22 -20.46 -35.97
C ILE A 18 -14.97 -21.15 -37.11
N GLN A 19 -15.64 -20.37 -37.98
CA GLN A 19 -16.38 -20.92 -39.11
C GLN A 19 -15.45 -21.64 -40.10
N ALA A 20 -14.29 -21.06 -40.42
CA ALA A 20 -13.31 -21.70 -41.28
C ALA A 20 -12.81 -23.02 -40.68
N ALA A 21 -12.50 -23.04 -39.39
CA ALA A 21 -12.08 -24.26 -38.69
C ALA A 21 -13.16 -25.35 -38.70
N HIS A 22 -14.44 -24.97 -38.52
CA HIS A 22 -15.56 -25.90 -38.64
C HIS A 22 -15.77 -26.41 -40.07
N ASN A 23 -15.60 -25.56 -41.08
CA ASN A 23 -15.70 -25.97 -42.48
C ASN A 23 -14.61 -27.01 -42.84
N GLU A 24 -13.40 -26.87 -42.32
CA GLU A 24 -12.32 -27.84 -42.53
C GLU A 24 -12.59 -29.22 -41.89
N GLN A 25 -13.55 -29.33 -40.96
CA GLN A 25 -13.99 -30.65 -40.46
C GLN A 25 -14.63 -31.48 -41.59
N ALA A 26 -15.28 -30.83 -42.57
CA ALA A 26 -15.77 -31.51 -43.77
C ALA A 26 -14.64 -32.04 -44.67
N ASN A 27 -13.43 -31.48 -44.53
CA ASN A 27 -12.21 -31.92 -45.21
C ASN A 27 -11.36 -32.90 -44.37
N GLY A 28 -11.91 -33.39 -43.24
CA GLY A 28 -11.25 -34.39 -42.38
C GLY A 28 -10.43 -33.84 -41.22
N SER A 29 -10.57 -32.56 -40.86
CA SER A 29 -9.96 -32.00 -39.64
C SER A 29 -10.68 -32.49 -38.38
N ASP A 30 -9.93 -32.99 -37.39
CA ASP A 30 -10.45 -33.38 -36.06
C ASP A 30 -10.42 -32.24 -35.02
N VAL A 31 -10.16 -31.01 -35.46
CA VAL A 31 -10.04 -29.84 -34.57
C VAL A 31 -11.39 -29.15 -34.40
N ASN A 32 -11.80 -28.90 -33.15
CA ASN A 32 -12.98 -28.11 -32.82
C ASN A 32 -12.58 -26.81 -32.10
N VAL A 33 -13.12 -25.67 -32.54
CA VAL A 33 -12.75 -24.34 -32.03
C VAL A 33 -13.99 -23.56 -31.64
N PHE A 34 -14.01 -22.97 -30.45
CA PHE A 34 -15.15 -22.18 -29.98
C PHE A 34 -14.71 -21.15 -28.93
N TYR A 35 -15.53 -20.12 -28.71
CA TYR A 35 -15.32 -19.17 -27.63
C TYR A 35 -15.39 -19.86 -26.27
N SER A 36 -14.48 -19.51 -25.37
CA SER A 36 -14.38 -20.13 -24.05
C SER A 36 -13.90 -19.14 -22.99
N THR A 37 -13.84 -19.60 -21.76
CA THR A 37 -13.29 -18.87 -20.61
C THR A 37 -12.20 -19.71 -19.94
N PRO A 38 -11.29 -19.11 -19.15
CA PRO A 38 -10.31 -19.87 -18.37
C PRO A 38 -10.94 -20.98 -17.52
N SER A 39 -12.12 -20.71 -16.92
CA SER A 39 -12.86 -21.70 -16.12
C SER A 39 -13.39 -22.86 -16.95
N CYS A 40 -13.94 -22.60 -18.14
CA CYS A 40 -14.41 -23.65 -19.05
C CYS A 40 -13.25 -24.52 -19.55
N TYR A 41 -12.11 -23.91 -19.86
CA TYR A 41 -10.89 -24.62 -20.24
C TYR A 41 -10.40 -25.54 -19.12
N LEU A 42 -10.28 -25.01 -17.89
CA LEU A 42 -9.85 -25.79 -16.74
C LEU A 42 -10.83 -26.94 -16.42
N TYR A 43 -12.14 -26.71 -16.57
CA TYR A 43 -13.16 -27.75 -16.43
C TYR A 43 -12.99 -28.88 -17.44
N ALA A 44 -12.73 -28.55 -18.71
CA ALA A 44 -12.46 -29.55 -19.74
C ALA A 44 -11.16 -30.33 -19.45
N LEU A 45 -10.10 -29.66 -19.00
CA LEU A 45 -8.86 -30.31 -18.58
C LEU A 45 -9.06 -31.23 -17.36
N ASN A 46 -9.92 -30.87 -16.43
CA ASN A 46 -10.20 -31.71 -15.27
C ASN A 46 -10.97 -32.99 -15.65
N LYS A 47 -11.77 -32.94 -16.72
CA LYS A 47 -12.49 -34.10 -17.25
C LYS A 47 -11.62 -35.08 -18.01
N VAL A 48 -10.48 -34.65 -18.54
CA VAL A 48 -9.58 -35.61 -19.18
C VAL A 48 -8.93 -36.46 -18.09
N ASN A 49 -9.03 -37.78 -18.22
CA ASN A 49 -8.46 -38.74 -17.28
C ASN A 49 -6.92 -38.78 -17.42
N ARG A 50 -6.27 -37.70 -16.99
CA ARG A 50 -4.82 -37.51 -17.04
C ARG A 50 -4.28 -37.19 -15.65
N THR A 51 -3.09 -37.68 -15.39
CA THR A 51 -2.28 -37.29 -14.24
C THR A 51 -1.45 -36.07 -14.59
N TRP A 52 -1.28 -35.16 -13.62
CA TRP A 52 -0.50 -33.94 -13.77
C TRP A 52 0.72 -34.00 -12.84
N SER A 53 1.84 -33.45 -13.26
CA SER A 53 3.03 -33.32 -12.41
C SER A 53 2.81 -32.28 -11.31
N SER A 54 3.39 -32.50 -10.14
CA SER A 54 3.43 -31.50 -9.06
C SER A 54 4.54 -30.47 -9.32
N LYS A 55 4.23 -29.18 -9.12
CA LYS A 55 5.22 -28.10 -9.03
C LYS A 55 5.22 -27.59 -7.58
N ILE A 56 6.40 -27.62 -6.97
CA ILE A 56 6.69 -27.01 -5.67
C ILE A 56 7.57 -25.77 -5.90
N ASP A 57 7.66 -24.86 -4.94
CA ASP A 57 8.42 -23.60 -5.01
C ASP A 57 7.81 -22.53 -5.96
N ASP A 58 8.53 -21.45 -6.19
CA ASP A 58 8.08 -20.28 -6.98
C ASP A 58 8.55 -20.30 -8.44
N PHE A 59 8.32 -19.19 -9.15
CA PHE A 59 8.75 -18.95 -10.53
C PHE A 59 9.73 -17.77 -10.63
N PHE A 60 10.51 -17.52 -9.57
CA PHE A 60 11.53 -16.46 -9.55
C PHE A 60 12.96 -17.02 -9.73
N PRO A 61 13.86 -16.24 -10.37
CA PRO A 61 13.60 -15.00 -11.10
C PRO A 61 13.03 -15.27 -12.51
N TYR A 62 12.18 -14.36 -12.99
CA TYR A 62 11.64 -14.43 -14.35
C TYR A 62 12.65 -13.93 -15.39
N SER A 63 12.80 -14.66 -16.50
CA SER A 63 13.64 -14.28 -17.63
C SER A 63 12.95 -14.58 -18.96
N ILE A 64 13.06 -13.66 -19.92
CA ILE A 64 12.45 -13.78 -21.25
C ILE A 64 13.45 -14.33 -22.28
N ALA A 65 14.75 -14.11 -22.06
CA ALA A 65 15.83 -14.52 -22.96
C ALA A 65 17.15 -14.60 -22.17
N PRO A 66 18.19 -15.26 -22.70
CA PRO A 66 19.52 -15.22 -22.09
C PRO A 66 19.95 -13.78 -21.78
N HIS A 67 20.44 -13.54 -20.55
CA HIS A 67 20.85 -12.22 -20.04
C HIS A 67 19.72 -11.16 -19.88
N VAL A 68 18.44 -11.53 -20.05
CA VAL A 68 17.28 -10.65 -19.81
C VAL A 68 16.52 -11.13 -18.57
N VAL A 69 17.17 -11.05 -17.41
CA VAL A 69 16.59 -11.42 -16.12
C VAL A 69 15.87 -10.21 -15.53
N ARG A 70 14.60 -10.36 -15.17
CA ARG A 70 13.75 -9.28 -14.64
C ARG A 70 13.90 -9.15 -13.13
N THR A 71 15.09 -8.83 -12.64
CA THR A 71 15.36 -8.61 -11.21
C THR A 71 15.46 -7.12 -10.85
N GLY A 72 15.64 -6.23 -11.83
CA GLY A 72 15.76 -4.78 -11.58
C GLY A 72 14.53 -4.16 -10.90
N PHE A 73 13.32 -4.61 -11.26
CA PHE A 73 12.08 -4.10 -10.67
C PHE A 73 11.93 -4.43 -9.17
N TYR A 74 12.76 -5.34 -8.63
CA TYR A 74 12.83 -5.57 -7.18
C TYR A 74 13.27 -4.31 -6.42
N THR A 75 14.00 -3.40 -7.08
CA THR A 75 14.51 -2.16 -6.46
C THR A 75 14.00 -0.88 -7.11
N SER A 76 13.55 -0.90 -8.37
CA SER A 76 13.03 0.28 -9.07
C SER A 76 12.04 1.09 -8.22
N ARG A 77 12.15 2.42 -8.20
CA ARG A 77 11.31 3.32 -7.38
C ARG A 77 11.24 2.91 -5.89
N PRO A 78 12.37 2.83 -5.18
CA PRO A 78 12.39 2.34 -3.80
C PRO A 78 11.60 3.24 -2.83
N ALA A 79 11.51 4.55 -3.12
CA ALA A 79 10.69 5.48 -2.35
C ALA A 79 9.19 5.13 -2.42
N LEU A 80 8.66 4.79 -3.61
CA LEU A 80 7.28 4.35 -3.76
C LEU A 80 7.04 3.01 -3.04
N LYS A 81 7.96 2.04 -3.18
CA LYS A 81 7.90 0.76 -2.44
C LYS A 81 7.81 0.97 -0.92
N ARG A 82 8.63 1.89 -0.37
CA ARG A 82 8.56 2.25 1.05
C ARG A 82 7.23 2.93 1.38
N TYR A 83 6.76 3.86 0.54
CA TYR A 83 5.55 4.63 0.81
C TYR A 83 4.29 3.76 0.76
N GLU A 84 4.26 2.73 -0.09
CA GLU A 84 3.21 1.71 -0.07
C GLU A 84 3.20 0.94 1.27
N ARG A 85 4.35 0.51 1.78
CA ARG A 85 4.42 -0.24 3.05
C ARG A 85 4.00 0.63 4.23
N TYR A 86 4.43 1.88 4.23
CA TYR A 86 4.03 2.89 5.22
C TYR A 86 2.52 3.14 5.19
N SER A 87 1.97 3.41 4.01
CA SER A 87 0.54 3.61 3.79
C SER A 87 -0.30 2.39 4.18
N ASN A 88 0.17 1.17 3.88
CA ASN A 88 -0.51 -0.05 4.29
C ASN A 88 -0.52 -0.22 5.81
N ASN A 89 0.57 0.13 6.51
CA ASN A 89 0.59 0.11 7.97
C ASN A 89 -0.48 1.06 8.56
N ILE A 90 -0.56 2.30 8.06
CA ILE A 90 -1.61 3.25 8.45
C ILE A 90 -3.00 2.66 8.19
N LEU A 91 -3.22 2.03 7.03
CA LEU A 91 -4.49 1.39 6.69
C LEU A 91 -4.88 0.29 7.70
N GLN A 92 -3.92 -0.54 8.14
CA GLN A 92 -4.20 -1.58 9.13
C GLN A 92 -4.54 -0.97 10.51
N VAL A 93 -3.77 0.03 10.96
CA VAL A 93 -4.04 0.77 12.21
C VAL A 93 -5.43 1.41 12.17
N ALA A 94 -5.77 2.05 11.06
CA ALA A 94 -7.08 2.66 10.87
C ALA A 94 -8.23 1.64 10.96
N ARG A 95 -8.08 0.46 10.35
CA ARG A 95 -9.08 -0.62 10.45
C ARG A 95 -9.25 -1.10 11.88
N GLN A 96 -8.15 -1.26 12.62
CA GLN A 96 -8.19 -1.62 14.05
C GLN A 96 -8.91 -0.55 14.87
N LEU A 97 -8.53 0.71 14.73
CA LEU A 97 -9.15 1.83 15.43
C LEU A 97 -10.65 1.95 15.12
N ASN A 98 -11.06 1.79 13.87
CA ASN A 98 -12.47 1.79 13.49
C ASN A 98 -13.25 0.63 14.14
N ALA A 99 -12.63 -0.55 14.26
CA ALA A 99 -13.23 -1.70 14.92
C ALA A 99 -13.36 -1.47 16.44
N PHE A 100 -12.30 -1.01 17.12
CA PHE A 100 -12.31 -0.75 18.56
C PHE A 100 -13.23 0.40 18.95
N SER A 101 -13.27 1.46 18.14
CA SER A 101 -14.14 2.61 18.38
C SER A 101 -15.59 2.38 17.97
N ASN A 102 -15.91 1.33 17.21
CA ASN A 102 -17.26 1.05 16.70
C ASN A 102 -17.91 2.28 16.03
N LEU A 103 -17.15 2.98 15.18
CA LEU A 103 -17.60 4.19 14.47
C LEU A 103 -18.25 3.89 13.11
N ASN A 104 -18.02 2.71 12.54
CA ASN A 104 -18.53 2.29 11.22
C ASN A 104 -18.20 3.27 10.07
N MET A 105 -17.06 3.97 10.14
CA MET A 105 -16.65 4.99 9.17
C MET A 105 -15.93 4.39 7.95
N ARG A 106 -16.57 3.44 7.26
CA ARG A 106 -15.98 2.75 6.11
C ARG A 106 -15.61 3.69 4.97
N ASN A 107 -16.42 4.72 4.74
CA ASN A 107 -16.20 5.71 3.68
C ASN A 107 -14.88 6.49 3.84
N SER A 108 -14.38 6.65 5.06
CA SER A 108 -13.07 7.29 5.31
C SER A 108 -11.89 6.32 5.13
N ILE A 109 -12.14 5.01 5.13
CA ILE A 109 -11.12 3.96 4.97
C ILE A 109 -10.98 3.57 3.48
N PHE A 110 -12.07 3.61 2.72
CA PHE A 110 -12.08 3.17 1.32
C PHE A 110 -11.05 3.89 0.43
N PRO A 111 -10.87 5.22 0.49
CA PRO A 111 -9.89 5.89 -0.36
C PRO A 111 -8.47 5.32 -0.22
N LEU A 112 -8.00 5.11 1.01
CA LEU A 112 -6.69 4.50 1.24
C LEU A 112 -6.66 3.01 0.85
N SER A 113 -7.76 2.29 1.10
CA SER A 113 -7.87 0.88 0.70
C SER A 113 -7.82 0.68 -0.81
N GLU A 114 -8.48 1.56 -1.58
CA GLU A 114 -8.46 1.56 -3.05
C GLU A 114 -7.10 1.97 -3.57
N ALA A 115 -6.48 3.01 -3.00
CA ALA A 115 -5.12 3.43 -3.37
C ALA A 115 -4.09 2.31 -3.13
N ILE A 116 -4.15 1.63 -1.97
CA ILE A 116 -3.29 0.47 -1.69
C ILE A 116 -3.55 -0.66 -2.68
N GLY A 117 -4.82 -0.95 -2.99
CA GLY A 117 -5.19 -1.96 -3.98
C GLY A 117 -4.63 -1.65 -5.37
N LEU A 118 -4.75 -0.40 -5.82
CA LEU A 118 -4.21 0.07 -7.09
C LEU A 118 -2.68 -0.04 -7.13
N VAL A 119 -1.99 0.31 -6.05
CA VAL A 119 -0.52 0.25 -6.02
C VAL A 119 0.01 -1.19 -6.01
N GLN A 120 -0.83 -2.20 -5.73
CA GLN A 120 -0.46 -3.61 -5.97
C GLN A 120 -0.47 -4.01 -7.45
N HIS A 121 -0.91 -3.14 -8.37
CA HIS A 121 -0.80 -3.38 -9.81
C HIS A 121 0.66 -3.69 -10.18
N HIS A 122 0.86 -4.61 -11.13
CA HIS A 122 2.18 -5.13 -11.48
C HIS A 122 3.11 -4.11 -12.16
N ASP A 123 2.61 -2.92 -12.51
CA ASP A 123 3.42 -1.76 -12.92
C ASP A 123 3.54 -0.66 -11.86
N ALA A 124 2.86 -0.78 -10.73
CA ALA A 124 2.88 0.23 -9.67
C ALA A 124 3.97 -0.06 -8.64
N VAL A 125 3.74 -0.95 -7.67
CA VAL A 125 4.75 -1.29 -6.65
C VAL A 125 6.04 -1.86 -7.26
N SER A 126 5.99 -2.43 -8.47
CA SER A 126 7.16 -2.89 -9.22
C SER A 126 8.06 -1.73 -9.70
N GLY A 127 7.50 -0.55 -9.93
CA GLY A 127 8.20 0.62 -10.44
C GLY A 127 8.50 0.55 -11.95
N THR A 128 7.61 -0.06 -12.76
CA THR A 128 7.76 -0.21 -14.22
C THR A 128 6.87 0.73 -15.05
N GLU A 129 6.16 1.63 -14.40
CA GLU A 129 5.34 2.71 -14.96
C GLU A 129 6.14 3.96 -15.38
N ARG A 130 5.49 4.84 -16.16
CA ARG A 130 6.03 6.17 -16.50
C ARG A 130 5.98 7.10 -15.29
N GLN A 131 6.85 8.12 -15.27
CA GLN A 131 6.99 9.02 -14.11
C GLN A 131 5.66 9.66 -13.66
N HIS A 132 4.87 10.22 -14.58
CA HIS A 132 3.59 10.84 -14.20
C HIS A 132 2.58 9.84 -13.60
N VAL A 133 2.68 8.55 -13.95
CA VAL A 133 1.82 7.51 -13.37
C VAL A 133 2.28 7.20 -11.94
N ALA A 134 3.60 7.16 -11.71
CA ALA A 134 4.16 7.03 -10.37
C ALA A 134 3.73 8.21 -9.47
N ASP A 135 3.72 9.43 -10.01
CA ASP A 135 3.29 10.63 -9.29
C ASP A 135 1.80 10.57 -8.92
N ASP A 136 0.93 10.07 -9.81
CA ASP A 136 -0.50 9.80 -9.53
C ASP A 136 -0.67 8.74 -8.43
N TYR A 137 0.12 7.67 -8.43
CA TYR A 137 0.11 6.68 -7.34
C TYR A 137 0.44 7.30 -5.97
N VAL A 138 1.49 8.13 -5.91
CA VAL A 138 1.88 8.84 -4.68
C VAL A 138 0.77 9.79 -4.22
N GLN A 139 0.16 10.54 -5.15
CA GLN A 139 -0.93 11.45 -4.84
C GLN A 139 -2.14 10.72 -4.24
N ARG A 140 -2.56 9.60 -4.82
CA ARG A 140 -3.68 8.78 -4.31
C ARG A 140 -3.41 8.22 -2.92
N LEU A 141 -2.20 7.73 -2.67
CA LEU A 141 -1.80 7.26 -1.33
C LEU A 141 -1.85 8.40 -0.31
N SER A 142 -1.33 9.59 -0.64
CA SER A 142 -1.39 10.76 0.23
C SER A 142 -2.83 11.17 0.57
N GLN A 143 -3.68 11.30 -0.45
CA GLN A 143 -5.10 11.63 -0.25
C GLN A 143 -5.84 10.57 0.56
N GLY A 144 -5.49 9.29 0.38
CA GLY A 144 -6.01 8.19 1.18
C GLY A 144 -5.62 8.31 2.66
N ILE A 145 -4.35 8.65 2.95
CA ILE A 145 -3.89 8.88 4.32
C ILE A 145 -4.64 10.04 4.96
N ASP A 146 -4.83 11.15 4.25
CA ASP A 146 -5.59 12.30 4.77
C ASP A 146 -7.04 11.93 5.09
N ALA A 147 -7.69 11.16 4.20
CA ALA A 147 -9.06 10.69 4.41
C ALA A 147 -9.18 9.79 5.65
N VAL A 148 -8.21 8.91 5.88
CA VAL A 148 -8.25 7.98 7.01
C VAL A 148 -7.90 8.66 8.34
N LEU A 149 -7.10 9.72 8.31
CA LEU A 149 -6.74 10.51 9.50
C LEU A 149 -7.97 11.15 10.15
N VAL A 150 -8.98 11.53 9.36
CA VAL A 150 -10.28 12.01 9.88
C VAL A 150 -10.95 10.96 10.75
N MET A 151 -11.00 9.71 10.27
CA MET A 151 -11.58 8.60 11.02
C MET A 151 -10.74 8.25 12.25
N MET A 152 -9.41 8.21 12.12
CA MET A 152 -8.52 7.95 13.25
C MET A 152 -8.72 8.97 14.38
N ASN A 153 -8.86 10.26 14.04
CA ASN A 153 -9.16 11.31 15.00
C ASN A 153 -10.49 11.10 15.73
N ASN A 154 -11.54 10.71 15.02
CA ASN A 154 -12.82 10.37 15.64
C ASN A 154 -12.70 9.13 16.54
N ALA A 155 -11.86 8.16 16.18
CA ALA A 155 -11.60 6.99 17.01
C ALA A 155 -10.87 7.39 18.30
N TYR A 156 -9.81 8.19 18.21
CA TYR A 156 -9.10 8.71 19.39
C TYR A 156 -10.01 9.54 20.30
N ALA A 157 -10.85 10.39 19.73
CA ALA A 157 -11.87 11.17 20.46
C ALA A 157 -12.82 10.31 21.31
N LYS A 158 -13.03 9.05 20.90
CA LYS A 158 -13.92 8.11 21.59
C LYS A 158 -13.17 7.17 22.54
N LEU A 159 -11.94 6.77 22.19
CA LEU A 159 -11.15 5.77 22.91
C LEU A 159 -10.27 6.36 24.00
N LEU A 160 -9.78 7.58 23.84
CA LEU A 160 -8.91 8.21 24.84
C LEU A 160 -9.72 8.71 26.05
N PRO A 161 -9.15 8.65 27.27
CA PRO A 161 -9.80 9.14 28.47
C PRO A 161 -10.21 10.61 28.33
N LYS A 162 -11.43 10.93 28.77
CA LYS A 162 -11.93 12.31 28.81
C LYS A 162 -11.81 12.83 30.23
N GLU A 163 -10.68 13.41 30.59
CA GLU A 163 -10.59 14.20 31.83
C GLU A 163 -11.26 15.55 31.59
N ASN A 164 -12.40 15.77 32.26
CA ASN A 164 -13.26 16.96 32.14
C ASN A 164 -13.71 17.26 30.71
N GLN A 165 -15.00 17.00 30.42
CA GLN A 165 -15.67 17.12 29.12
C GLN A 165 -15.62 18.51 28.43
N SER A 166 -14.86 19.46 28.96
CA SER A 166 -14.79 20.86 28.57
C SER A 166 -13.61 21.23 27.67
N LEU A 167 -12.62 20.36 27.45
CA LEU A 167 -11.52 20.66 26.53
C LEU A 167 -11.83 20.20 25.10
N PRO A 168 -11.63 21.08 24.08
CA PRO A 168 -11.80 20.71 22.69
C PRO A 168 -10.80 19.60 22.32
N ILE A 169 -11.27 18.62 21.56
CA ILE A 169 -10.43 17.51 21.11
C ILE A 169 -9.44 18.05 20.09
N THR A 170 -8.16 18.13 20.49
CA THR A 170 -7.09 18.51 19.56
C THR A 170 -6.92 17.40 18.52
N PRO A 171 -6.98 17.73 17.21
CA PRO A 171 -6.73 16.75 16.18
C PRO A 171 -5.29 16.26 16.26
N HIS A 172 -5.13 14.94 16.17
CA HIS A 172 -3.88 14.26 15.97
C HIS A 172 -3.43 14.42 14.52
N TYR A 173 -2.14 14.65 14.35
CA TYR A 173 -1.46 14.72 13.07
C TYR A 173 -0.38 13.63 12.98
N LEU A 174 -0.06 13.21 11.77
CA LEU A 174 1.02 12.26 11.52
C LEU A 174 2.31 13.00 11.13
N CYS A 175 3.42 12.71 11.79
CA CYS A 175 4.76 13.17 11.40
C CYS A 175 5.30 12.35 10.22
N GLN A 176 4.71 12.50 9.03
CA GLN A 176 5.06 11.69 7.85
C GLN A 176 6.50 11.94 7.34
N LEU A 177 7.08 13.10 7.67
CA LEU A 177 8.42 13.54 7.27
C LEU A 177 9.50 13.29 8.35
N SER A 178 9.19 12.48 9.36
CA SER A 178 10.13 12.14 10.44
C SER A 178 11.42 11.46 9.95
N ASN A 179 11.40 10.86 8.75
CA ASN A 179 12.58 10.29 8.12
C ASN A 179 13.62 11.32 7.67
N ILE A 180 13.21 12.56 7.41
CA ILE A 180 14.08 13.70 7.12
C ILE A 180 14.21 14.64 8.33
N SER A 181 13.87 14.14 9.51
CA SER A 181 13.88 14.88 10.79
C SER A 181 12.96 16.11 10.82
N GLU A 182 11.83 16.04 10.10
CA GLU A 182 10.84 17.12 10.06
C GLU A 182 9.50 16.64 10.65
N CYS A 183 8.90 17.47 11.52
CA CYS A 183 7.51 17.32 11.93
C CYS A 183 6.89 18.68 12.27
N LEU A 184 6.37 19.35 11.25
CA LEU A 184 5.74 20.68 11.34
C LEU A 184 4.73 20.85 12.49
N PRO A 185 3.85 19.86 12.82
CA PRO A 185 2.91 20.00 13.93
C PRO A 185 3.55 20.27 15.29
N ILE A 186 4.79 19.82 15.55
CA ILE A 186 5.43 19.89 16.86
C ILE A 186 6.61 20.87 16.93
N GLU A 187 7.22 21.24 15.80
CA GLU A 187 8.41 22.12 15.76
C GLU A 187 8.22 23.49 16.43
N LYS A 188 6.97 23.98 16.46
CA LYS A 188 6.59 25.27 17.04
C LYS A 188 5.81 25.17 18.35
N GLN A 189 5.77 23.99 18.96
CA GLN A 189 4.97 23.74 20.17
C GLN A 189 5.88 23.61 21.39
N ASP A 190 5.59 24.37 22.44
CA ASP A 190 6.30 24.27 23.73
C ASP A 190 5.88 23.01 24.51
N CYS A 191 4.69 22.46 24.22
CA CYS A 191 4.17 21.25 24.82
C CYS A 191 3.26 20.53 23.82
N PHE A 192 3.36 19.21 23.74
CA PHE A 192 2.51 18.38 22.88
C PHE A 192 2.35 16.97 23.46
N THR A 193 1.30 16.28 23.03
CA THR A 193 1.02 14.89 23.40
C THR A 193 1.39 13.96 22.25
N LEU A 194 2.14 12.89 22.55
CA LEU A 194 2.45 11.83 21.60
C LEU A 194 1.59 10.60 21.89
N THR A 195 0.72 10.24 20.95
CA THR A 195 -0.10 9.02 21.04
C THR A 195 0.60 7.88 20.30
N LEU A 196 0.97 6.82 21.02
CA LEU A 196 1.61 5.63 20.47
C LEU A 196 0.59 4.50 20.34
N TRP A 197 0.45 3.96 19.12
CA TRP A 197 -0.38 2.80 18.87
C TRP A 197 0.47 1.59 18.50
N ASN A 198 0.32 0.49 19.26
CA ASN A 198 0.93 -0.79 18.92
C ASN A 198 -0.09 -1.65 18.16
N PRO A 199 0.04 -1.82 16.83
CA PRO A 199 -0.89 -2.65 16.06
C PRO A 199 -0.66 -4.16 16.21
N ASN A 200 0.40 -4.56 16.94
CA ASN A 200 0.71 -5.96 17.16
C ASN A 200 -0.14 -6.55 18.28
N PHE A 201 -0.34 -7.87 18.21
CA PHE A 201 -1.01 -8.63 19.27
C PHE A 201 -0.17 -8.72 20.57
N GLN A 202 1.16 -8.62 20.44
CA GLN A 202 2.09 -8.74 21.57
C GLN A 202 2.54 -7.36 22.07
N SER A 203 2.87 -7.27 23.35
CA SER A 203 3.51 -6.09 23.94
C SER A 203 4.86 -5.82 23.28
N VAL A 204 5.13 -4.56 22.95
CA VAL A 204 6.37 -4.11 22.31
C VAL A 204 7.01 -3.03 23.17
N THR A 205 8.31 -3.16 23.41
CA THR A 205 9.15 -2.13 24.00
C THR A 205 10.18 -1.71 22.95
N SER A 206 10.18 -0.44 22.58
CA SER A 206 11.09 0.12 21.57
C SER A 206 11.36 1.58 21.88
N PHE A 207 12.49 2.08 21.39
CA PHE A 207 12.74 3.52 21.32
C PHE A 207 11.81 4.17 20.31
N VAL A 208 11.33 5.37 20.66
CA VAL A 208 10.58 6.25 19.76
C VAL A 208 11.44 7.48 19.52
N ARG A 209 11.73 7.76 18.25
CA ARG A 209 12.53 8.92 17.84
C ARG A 209 11.59 9.99 17.29
N VAL A 210 11.65 11.19 17.86
CA VAL A 210 10.82 12.34 17.47
C VAL A 210 11.75 13.51 17.16
N PRO A 211 11.63 14.17 16.00
CA PRO A 211 12.37 15.39 15.71
C PRO A 211 11.83 16.53 16.58
N VAL A 212 12.71 17.22 17.30
CA VAL A 212 12.37 18.31 18.23
C VAL A 212 13.32 19.49 18.04
N THR A 213 12.84 20.70 18.34
CA THR A 213 13.60 21.95 18.24
C THR A 213 14.22 22.40 19.56
N ASN A 214 13.63 21.97 20.68
CA ASN A 214 14.04 22.29 22.05
C ASN A 214 14.28 21.01 22.87
N ASP A 215 14.82 21.16 24.07
CA ASP A 215 14.87 20.10 25.06
C ASP A 215 13.49 19.94 25.74
N TYR A 216 13.00 18.71 25.84
CA TYR A 216 11.70 18.39 26.44
C TYR A 216 11.85 17.43 27.61
N ILE A 217 11.06 17.67 28.67
CA ILE A 217 10.83 16.69 29.73
C ILE A 217 9.74 15.74 29.25
N ILE A 218 10.05 14.46 29.13
CA ILE A 218 9.09 13.45 28.67
C ILE A 218 8.36 12.88 29.88
N LEU A 219 7.04 12.96 29.86
CA LEU A 219 6.17 12.44 30.90
C LEU A 219 5.34 11.27 30.38
N ASP A 220 5.13 10.26 31.23
CA ASP A 220 4.17 9.19 30.99
C ASP A 220 2.72 9.67 31.29
N PRO A 221 1.69 8.84 31.02
CA PRO A 221 0.30 9.22 31.26
C PRO A 221 -0.07 9.51 32.72
N ILE A 222 0.76 9.14 33.70
CA ILE A 222 0.53 9.41 35.13
C ILE A 222 1.46 10.52 35.66
N GLY A 223 2.19 11.21 34.78
CA GLY A 223 3.04 12.36 35.10
C GLY A 223 4.45 12.00 35.59
N GLN A 224 4.90 10.75 35.43
CA GLN A 224 6.27 10.35 35.78
C GLN A 224 7.24 10.68 34.64
N ILE A 225 8.44 11.14 35.00
CA ILE A 225 9.50 11.44 34.03
C ILE A 225 10.03 10.13 33.43
N LEU A 226 9.99 10.04 32.11
CA LEU A 226 10.58 8.93 31.36
C LEU A 226 12.03 9.26 30.97
N PRO A 227 12.95 8.27 31.01
CA PRO A 227 14.28 8.45 30.46
C PRO A 227 14.23 8.83 28.98
N SER A 228 14.94 9.89 28.61
CA SER A 228 15.09 10.36 27.24
C SER A 228 16.54 10.75 26.95
N GLU A 229 16.90 10.71 25.67
CA GLU A 229 18.19 11.16 25.17
C GLU A 229 17.94 12.09 23.98
N VAL A 230 18.64 13.22 23.96
CA VAL A 230 18.62 14.16 22.85
C VAL A 230 19.91 14.02 22.07
N SER A 231 19.80 13.57 20.82
CA SER A 231 20.91 13.50 19.86
C SER A 231 20.81 14.68 18.89
N LEU A 232 21.92 15.36 18.61
CA LEU A 232 21.96 16.37 17.55
C LEU A 232 21.67 15.73 16.19
N ASN A 233 21.00 16.48 15.31
CA ASN A 233 20.86 16.05 13.93
C ASN A 233 22.25 16.10 13.28
N LYS A 234 22.63 15.05 12.56
CA LYS A 234 23.97 14.93 11.95
C LYS A 234 24.28 16.09 10.99
N PHE A 235 23.25 16.63 10.33
CA PHE A 235 23.39 17.85 9.52
C PHE A 235 23.78 19.08 10.35
N ASP A 236 23.27 19.20 11.58
CA ASP A 236 23.64 20.30 12.48
C ASP A 236 25.03 20.09 13.10
N GLU A 237 25.46 18.83 13.29
CA GLU A 237 26.84 18.52 13.67
C GLU A 237 27.84 18.92 12.58
N ASP A 238 27.53 18.63 11.31
CA ASP A 238 28.38 19.00 10.17
C ASP A 238 28.46 20.52 9.93
N ILE A 239 27.41 21.26 10.31
CA ILE A 239 27.40 22.74 10.29
C ILE A 239 28.16 23.33 11.49
N LYS A 240 28.04 22.75 12.70
CA LYS A 240 28.78 23.22 13.89
C LYS A 240 30.28 22.97 13.81
N ASN A 241 30.70 21.98 13.02
CA ASN A 241 32.09 21.58 12.86
C ASN A 241 32.79 22.21 11.63
N ASN A 242 32.13 23.12 10.91
CA ASN A 242 32.70 23.96 9.84
C ASN A 242 32.56 25.45 10.18
#